data_AF-A0A7H4LYL5-F1
#
_entry.id   AF-A0A7H4LYL5-F1
#
_cell.length_a   1.000
_cell.length_b   1.000
_cell.length_c   1.000
_cell.angle_alpha   90.00
_cell.angle_beta   90.00
_cell.angle_gamma   90.00
#
_symmetry.space_group_name_H-M   'P 1'
#
loop_
_entity.id
_entity.type
_entity.pdbx_description
1 polymer ?
#
loop_
_entity_poly.entity_id
_entity_poly.type
_entity_poly.pdbx_seq_one_letter_code
_entity_poly.pdbx_strand_id
1 'polypeptide(L)'
;MARLAAFDMDGTLLMPDHRLGEKTLSTLKRLRDRDITLTFATGRHALEMRHVIGEFSLDAFLITGNGTRIHSLEGEELYRRDLAPDVAEEVLHSAWETTASMHFFNDGGWYTGQAIPELLKAHVLAVFVISCTIQSECRRIRSLKSASAAIMTICGG
;
A
#
# COMPACT_ATOMS: atom_id res chain seq x y z
N MET A 1 12.88 2.37 28.33
CA MET A 1 12.09 3.47 27.74
C MET A 1 11.92 3.19 26.25
N ALA A 2 10.74 3.39 25.67
CA ALA A 2 10.51 3.16 24.24
C ALA A 2 11.14 4.29 23.42
N ARG A 3 11.77 3.94 22.29
CA ARG A 3 12.41 4.89 21.35
C ARG A 3 11.71 4.95 19.99
N LEU A 4 10.84 3.98 19.71
CA LEU A 4 10.10 3.83 18.47
C LEU A 4 8.66 3.46 18.81
N ALA A 5 7.70 4.08 18.13
CA ALA A 5 6.30 3.69 18.16
C ALA A 5 5.84 3.38 16.73
N ALA A 6 5.43 2.13 16.51
CA ALA A 6 4.89 1.66 15.24
C ALA A 6 3.38 1.48 15.36
N PHE A 7 2.63 2.04 14.41
CA PHE A 7 1.17 1.96 14.41
C PHE A 7 0.69 1.36 13.11
N ASP A 8 -0.21 0.38 13.23
CA ASP A 8 -1.09 0.04 12.13
C ASP A 8 -2.07 1.20 11.84
N MET A 9 -2.58 1.25 10.63
CA MET A 9 -3.36 2.36 10.08
C MET A 9 -4.86 2.07 10.12
N ASP A 10 -5.34 1.24 9.19
CA ASP A 10 -6.76 0.97 8.99
C ASP A 10 -7.32 0.10 10.11
N GLY A 11 -8.41 0.56 10.74
CA GLY A 11 -8.99 -0.13 11.89
C GLY A 11 -8.20 0.02 13.20
N THR A 12 -7.09 0.77 13.18
CA THR A 12 -6.26 1.04 14.36
C THR A 12 -6.14 2.54 14.64
N LEU A 13 -5.41 3.26 13.78
CA LEU A 13 -5.11 4.68 13.96
C LEU A 13 -6.16 5.58 13.27
N LEU A 14 -6.61 5.16 12.09
CA LEU A 14 -7.65 5.85 11.33
C LEU A 14 -9.04 5.54 11.91
N MET A 15 -9.88 6.57 11.97
CA MET A 15 -11.31 6.44 12.25
C MET A 15 -12.03 5.77 11.06
N PRO A 16 -13.30 5.33 11.22
CA PRO A 16 -14.06 4.70 10.13
C PRO A 16 -14.24 5.55 8.86
N ASP A 17 -14.05 6.87 8.97
CA ASP A 17 -14.05 7.81 7.83
C ASP A 17 -12.66 7.98 7.19
N HIS A 18 -11.69 7.14 7.56
CA HIS A 18 -10.28 7.17 7.14
C HIS A 18 -9.52 8.43 7.53
N ARG A 19 -9.97 9.16 8.56
CA ARG A 19 -9.29 10.36 9.07
C ARG A 19 -8.63 10.10 10.41
N LEU A 20 -7.62 10.93 10.73
CA LEU A 20 -7.07 10.99 12.08
C LEU A 20 -7.88 11.95 12.95
N GLY A 21 -8.36 11.44 14.09
CA GLY A 21 -8.99 12.28 15.11
C GLY A 21 -7.98 13.24 15.76
N GLU A 22 -8.46 14.40 16.22
CA GLU A 22 -7.63 15.43 16.86
C GLU A 22 -6.85 14.92 18.08
N LYS A 23 -7.48 14.04 18.86
CA LYS A 23 -6.84 13.39 20.01
C LYS A 23 -5.67 12.48 19.59
N THR A 24 -5.81 11.77 18.48
CA THR A 24 -4.74 10.93 17.92
C THR A 24 -3.60 11.79 17.43
N LEU A 25 -3.89 12.83 16.64
CA LEU A 25 -2.90 13.78 16.14
C LEU A 25 -2.10 14.46 17.27
N SER A 26 -2.80 14.97 18.30
CA SER A 26 -2.15 15.59 19.46
C SER A 26 -1.30 14.59 20.26
N THR A 27 -1.72 13.33 20.34
CA THR A 27 -0.94 12.28 21.00
C THR A 27 0.32 11.93 20.22
N LEU A 28 0.23 11.78 18.90
CA LEU A 28 1.37 11.52 18.03
C LEU A 28 2.41 12.65 18.13
N LYS A 29 1.96 13.91 18.09
CA LYS A 29 2.84 15.08 18.31
C LYS A 29 3.57 15.00 19.65
N ARG A 30 2.86 14.70 20.74
CA ARG A 30 3.46 14.55 22.07
C ARG A 30 4.47 13.40 22.18
N LEU A 31 4.30 12.32 21.41
CA LEU A 31 5.28 11.24 21.36
C LEU A 31 6.56 11.71 20.67
N ARG A 32 6.44 12.40 19.53
CA ARG A 32 7.57 12.99 18.82
C ARG A 32 8.30 14.03 19.68
N ASP A 33 7.58 14.89 20.40
CA ASP A 33 8.19 15.90 21.29
C ASP A 33 8.97 15.27 22.45
N ARG A 34 8.80 13.96 22.70
CA ARG A 34 9.57 13.16 23.66
C ARG A 34 10.71 12.36 22.99
N ASP A 35 11.10 12.72 21.78
CA ASP A 35 12.15 12.07 20.99
C ASP A 35 11.85 10.58 20.70
N ILE A 36 10.56 10.25 20.54
CA ILE A 36 10.11 8.93 20.10
C ILE A 36 9.93 8.98 18.59
N THR A 37 10.66 8.13 17.88
CA THR A 37 10.48 7.95 16.43
C THR A 37 9.11 7.35 16.14
N LEU A 38 8.39 7.92 15.18
CA LEU A 38 7.09 7.41 14.73
C LEU A 38 7.26 6.64 13.42
N THR A 39 6.54 5.52 13.31
CA THR A 39 6.35 4.84 12.03
C THR A 39 4.92 4.34 11.87
N PHE A 40 4.40 4.45 10.65
CA PHE A 40 3.12 3.87 10.26
C PHE A 40 3.36 2.64 9.40
N ALA A 41 2.69 1.54 9.75
CA ALA A 41 2.73 0.27 9.04
C ALA A 41 1.37 -0.03 8.42
N THR A 42 1.32 -0.32 7.13
CA THR A 42 0.05 -0.59 6.44
C THR A 42 0.22 -1.50 5.24
N GLY A 43 -0.86 -2.19 4.88
CA GLY A 43 -0.99 -2.90 3.61
C GLY A 43 -1.16 -1.99 2.40
N ARG A 44 -1.56 -0.73 2.61
CA ARG A 44 -1.76 0.25 1.53
C ARG A 44 -0.48 0.52 0.75
N HIS A 45 -0.66 0.92 -0.50
CA HIS A 45 0.44 1.31 -1.38
C HIS A 45 1.06 2.65 -0.94
N ALA A 46 2.37 2.82 -1.17
CA ALA A 46 3.08 4.03 -0.74
C ALA A 46 2.51 5.32 -1.35
N LEU A 47 2.02 5.26 -2.60
CA LEU A 47 1.42 6.42 -3.28
C LEU A 47 0.16 6.92 -2.57
N GLU A 48 -0.69 6.04 -2.06
CA GLU A 48 -1.87 6.43 -1.28
C GLU A 48 -1.44 7.06 0.06
N MET A 49 -0.47 6.43 0.72
CA MET A 49 -0.04 6.87 2.04
C MET A 49 0.66 8.23 2.04
N ARG A 50 1.38 8.57 0.96
CA ARG A 50 1.98 9.90 0.81
C ARG A 50 0.94 11.01 0.81
N HIS A 51 -0.23 10.77 0.21
CA HIS A 51 -1.33 11.75 0.23
C HIS A 51 -1.87 11.93 1.66
N VAL A 52 -2.18 10.82 2.33
CA VAL A 52 -2.73 10.80 3.69
C VAL A 52 -1.79 11.48 4.68
N ILE A 53 -0.48 11.19 4.65
CA ILE A 53 0.48 11.80 5.56
C ILE A 53 0.70 13.29 5.26
N GLY A 54 0.71 13.66 3.98
CA GLY A 54 0.82 15.05 3.56
C GLY A 54 -0.30 15.92 4.16
N GLU A 55 -1.53 15.41 4.23
CA GLU A 55 -2.67 16.12 4.83
C GLU A 55 -2.48 16.39 6.34
N PHE A 56 -1.83 15.47 7.06
CA PHE A 56 -1.68 15.58 8.51
C PHE A 56 -0.40 16.28 8.96
N SER A 57 0.52 16.60 8.04
CA SER A 57 1.82 17.23 8.33
C SER A 57 2.55 16.51 9.48
N LEU A 58 2.60 15.18 9.41
CA LEU A 58 3.24 14.31 10.39
C LEU A 58 4.54 13.74 9.83
N ASP A 59 5.64 13.99 10.52
CA ASP A 59 6.92 13.35 10.20
C ASP A 59 6.93 11.94 10.80
N ALA A 60 6.78 10.92 9.95
CA ALA A 60 6.85 9.52 10.35
C ALA A 60 7.44 8.66 9.24
N PHE A 61 8.16 7.61 9.63
CA PHE A 61 8.61 6.59 8.68
C PHE A 61 7.41 5.79 8.18
N LEU A 62 7.47 5.35 6.93
CA LEU A 62 6.39 4.61 6.28
C LEU A 62 6.81 3.18 5.98
N ILE A 63 6.07 2.21 6.50
CA ILE A 63 6.16 0.80 6.15
C ILE A 63 4.89 0.45 5.37
N THR A 64 5.01 0.18 4.08
CA THR A 64 3.86 0.06 3.15
C THR A 64 3.89 -1.27 2.39
N GLY A 65 2.77 -1.62 1.75
CA GLY A 65 2.65 -2.86 0.99
C GLY A 65 2.92 -4.10 1.85
N ASN A 66 2.43 -4.10 3.09
CA ASN A 66 2.67 -5.15 4.09
C ASN A 66 4.16 -5.37 4.39
N GLY A 67 4.96 -4.30 4.40
CA GLY A 67 6.39 -4.36 4.75
C GLY A 67 7.34 -4.58 3.59
N THR A 68 6.83 -4.59 2.35
CA THR A 68 7.63 -4.75 1.13
C THR A 68 8.36 -3.47 0.74
N ARG A 69 7.98 -2.34 1.35
CA ARG A 69 8.59 -1.02 1.15
C ARG A 69 8.75 -0.30 2.49
N ILE A 70 9.87 0.38 2.67
CA ILE A 70 10.08 1.33 3.78
C ILE A 70 10.55 2.66 3.22
N HIS A 71 9.95 3.76 3.67
CA HIS A 71 10.35 5.11 3.30
C HIS A 71 10.74 5.96 4.52
N SER A 72 11.67 6.89 4.30
CA SER A 72 12.11 7.91 5.26
C SER A 72 11.03 8.98 5.51
N LEU A 73 11.33 9.91 6.41
CA LEU A 73 10.49 11.07 6.70
C LEU A 73 10.34 11.99 5.48
N GLU A 74 11.40 12.08 4.67
CA GLU A 74 11.48 12.87 3.44
C GLU A 74 10.87 12.13 2.23
N GLY A 75 10.41 10.89 2.43
CA GLY A 75 9.84 10.05 1.39
C GLY A 75 10.87 9.30 0.52
N GLU A 76 12.14 9.28 0.92
CA GLU A 76 13.16 8.44 0.29
C GLU A 76 12.87 6.95 0.53
N GLU A 77 12.99 6.10 -0.49
CA GLU A 77 12.87 4.65 -0.30
C GLU A 77 14.14 4.10 0.36
N LEU A 78 14.00 3.64 1.60
CA LEU A 78 15.10 3.07 2.39
C LEU A 78 15.22 1.55 2.21
N TYR A 79 14.11 0.89 1.88
CA TYR A 79 14.07 -0.55 1.73
C TYR A 79 13.01 -1.00 0.73
N ARG A 80 13.35 -2.06 0.01
CA ARG A 80 12.52 -2.72 -1.00
C ARG A 80 12.68 -4.23 -0.93
N ARG A 81 11.56 -4.94 -0.97
CA ARG A 81 11.51 -6.38 -1.18
C ARG A 81 10.38 -6.72 -2.13
N ASP A 82 10.75 -7.13 -3.33
CA ASP A 82 9.80 -7.60 -4.33
C ASP A 82 9.66 -9.13 -4.28
N LEU A 83 8.52 -9.62 -4.76
CA LEU A 83 8.36 -10.99 -5.19
C LEU A 83 9.35 -11.28 -6.32
N ALA A 84 9.95 -12.46 -6.28
CA ALA A 84 10.82 -12.92 -7.34
C ALA A 84 10.02 -12.99 -8.67
N PRO A 85 10.59 -12.57 -9.81
CA PRO A 85 9.84 -12.48 -11.06
C PRO A 85 9.19 -13.80 -11.51
N ASP A 86 9.86 -14.92 -11.27
CA ASP A 86 9.35 -16.27 -11.54
C ASP A 86 8.13 -16.61 -10.67
N VAL A 87 8.18 -16.29 -9.38
CA VAL A 87 7.04 -16.45 -8.47
C VAL A 87 5.87 -15.56 -8.88
N ALA A 88 6.15 -14.30 -9.26
CA ALA A 88 5.12 -13.38 -9.73
C ALA A 88 4.47 -13.89 -11.03
N GLU A 89 5.26 -14.39 -11.98
CA GLU A 89 4.79 -14.98 -13.23
C GLU A 89 3.93 -16.22 -12.96
N GLU A 90 4.37 -17.11 -12.08
CA GLU A 90 3.62 -18.29 -11.67
C GLU A 90 2.27 -17.92 -11.06
N VAL A 91 2.23 -16.98 -10.11
CA VAL A 91 0.99 -16.55 -9.45
C VAL A 91 0.03 -15.89 -10.45
N LEU A 92 0.52 -15.03 -11.34
CA LEU A 92 -0.29 -14.30 -12.31
C LEU A 92 -0.87 -15.20 -13.42
N HIS A 93 -0.15 -16.26 -13.80
CA HIS A 93 -0.55 -17.16 -14.87
C HIS A 93 -1.18 -18.47 -14.39
N SER A 94 -1.19 -18.73 -13.09
CA SER A 94 -1.91 -19.86 -12.50
C SER A 94 -3.41 -19.71 -12.68
N ALA A 95 -4.07 -20.84 -12.96
CA ALA A 95 -5.51 -20.92 -12.94
C ALA A 95 -5.99 -21.05 -11.49
N TRP A 96 -6.71 -20.05 -11.01
CA TRP A 96 -7.27 -20.06 -9.66
C TRP A 96 -8.78 -20.30 -9.75
N GLU A 97 -9.25 -21.41 -9.19
CA GLU A 97 -10.69 -21.68 -9.04
C GLU A 97 -11.24 -20.90 -7.83
N THR A 98 -11.49 -19.61 -8.03
CA THR A 98 -11.97 -18.72 -6.98
C THR A 98 -12.84 -17.61 -7.54
N THR A 99 -13.71 -17.07 -6.69
CA THR A 99 -14.45 -15.84 -6.96
C THR A 99 -13.62 -14.59 -6.63
N ALA A 100 -12.43 -14.77 -6.05
CA ALA A 100 -11.53 -13.67 -5.73
C ALA A 100 -10.97 -12.99 -6.97
N SER A 101 -10.85 -11.67 -6.90
CA SER A 101 -10.08 -10.89 -7.84
C SER A 101 -8.61 -10.87 -7.45
N MET A 102 -7.75 -10.85 -8.45
CA MET A 102 -6.31 -10.77 -8.26
C MET A 102 -5.85 -9.32 -8.39
N HIS A 103 -5.13 -8.85 -7.37
CA HIS A 103 -4.59 -7.51 -7.28
C HIS A 103 -3.07 -7.57 -7.21
N PHE A 104 -2.43 -6.73 -7.99
CA PHE A 104 -0.98 -6.65 -8.09
C PHE A 104 -0.52 -5.21 -7.89
N PHE A 105 0.53 -5.03 -7.11
CA PHE A 105 1.09 -3.72 -6.81
C PHE A 105 2.56 -3.68 -7.21
N ASN A 106 2.94 -2.61 -7.90
CA ASN A 106 4.33 -2.22 -8.10
C ASN A 106 4.46 -0.69 -7.93
N ASP A 107 5.67 -0.16 -8.06
CA ASP A 107 5.92 1.27 -7.88
C ASP A 107 5.14 2.16 -8.87
N GLY A 108 4.73 1.61 -10.01
CA GLY A 108 3.89 2.25 -11.02
C GLY A 108 2.39 2.23 -10.70
N GLY A 109 1.95 1.44 -9.72
CA GLY A 109 0.59 1.48 -9.20
C GLY A 109 -0.03 0.11 -8.96
N TRP A 110 -1.37 0.12 -8.98
CA TRP A 110 -2.23 -1.04 -8.73
C TRP A 110 -2.81 -1.57 -10.04
N TYR A 111 -2.76 -2.89 -10.22
CA TYR A 111 -3.22 -3.63 -11.38
C TYR A 111 -4.18 -4.74 -10.95
N THR A 112 -5.16 -5.03 -11.80
CA THR A 112 -6.13 -6.11 -11.57
C THR A 112 -6.53 -6.75 -12.90
N GLY A 113 -6.85 -8.05 -12.87
CA GLY A 113 -7.24 -8.81 -14.06
C GLY A 113 -8.58 -8.39 -14.67
N GLN A 114 -9.50 -7.87 -13.85
CA GLN A 114 -10.79 -7.33 -14.28
C GLN A 114 -11.03 -5.95 -13.66
N ALA A 115 -11.64 -5.05 -14.43
CA ALA A 115 -12.05 -3.75 -13.91
C ALA A 115 -13.18 -3.95 -12.90
N ILE A 116 -12.97 -3.49 -11.67
CA ILE A 116 -13.98 -3.50 -10.60
C ILE A 116 -14.18 -2.04 -10.16
N PRO A 117 -15.11 -1.30 -10.81
CA PRO A 117 -15.32 0.12 -10.57
C PRO A 117 -15.60 0.46 -9.10
N GLU A 118 -16.24 -0.44 -8.35
CA GLU A 118 -16.54 -0.28 -6.93
C GLU A 118 -15.27 -0.16 -6.08
N LEU A 119 -14.19 -0.86 -6.45
CA LEU A 119 -12.93 -0.82 -5.72
C LEU A 119 -12.14 0.46 -5.95
N LEU A 120 -12.45 1.21 -7.02
CA LEU A 120 -11.91 2.56 -7.21
C LEU A 120 -12.38 3.50 -6.10
N LYS A 121 -13.57 3.27 -5.52
CA LYS A 121 -14.08 4.04 -4.37
C LYS A 121 -13.36 3.72 -3.05
N ALA A 122 -12.72 2.57 -2.95
CA ALA A 122 -11.88 2.22 -1.79
C ALA A 122 -10.44 2.73 -1.94
N HIS A 123 -9.99 2.93 -3.17
CA HIS A 123 -8.60 3.30 -3.47
C HIS A 123 -8.44 4.75 -4.00
N VAL A 124 -9.51 5.56 -4.02
CA VAL A 124 -9.76 6.91 -4.63
C VAL A 124 -8.57 7.87 -4.84
N LEU A 125 -7.48 7.71 -4.10
CA LEU A 125 -6.33 8.62 -4.09
C LEU A 125 -5.13 8.21 -4.95
N ALA A 126 -5.03 6.97 -5.43
CA ALA A 126 -3.95 6.64 -6.36
C ALA A 126 -4.35 7.03 -7.80
N VAL A 127 -3.40 7.59 -8.55
CA VAL A 127 -3.58 7.84 -9.98
C VAL A 127 -3.58 6.48 -10.68
N PHE A 128 -4.76 5.88 -10.87
CA PHE A 128 -4.91 4.51 -11.36
C PHE A 128 -4.81 4.43 -12.87
N VAL A 129 -3.83 3.68 -13.36
CA VAL A 129 -3.83 3.17 -14.73
C VAL A 129 -4.54 1.82 -14.71
N ILE A 130 -5.83 1.81 -15.05
CA ILE A 130 -6.51 0.58 -15.46
C ILE A 130 -6.08 0.31 -16.91
N SER A 131 -5.12 -0.59 -17.09
CA SER A 131 -4.84 -1.22 -18.38
C SER A 131 -4.90 -2.73 -18.14
N CYS A 132 -6.12 -3.26 -18.14
CA CYS A 132 -6.75 -3.96 -19.27
C CYS A 132 -6.07 -5.30 -19.62
N THR A 133 -6.81 -6.37 -19.31
CA THR A 133 -6.60 -7.78 -19.70
C THR A 133 -5.16 -8.28 -19.64
N ILE A 134 -4.91 -9.20 -18.71
CA ILE A 134 -3.64 -9.92 -18.51
C ILE A 134 -2.96 -10.32 -19.84
N GLN A 135 -3.73 -10.61 -20.90
CA GLN A 135 -3.19 -10.91 -22.23
C GLN A 135 -2.51 -9.77 -23.01
N SER A 136 -2.96 -8.51 -22.92
CA SER A 136 -2.48 -7.45 -23.84
C SER A 136 -1.28 -6.67 -23.30
N GLU A 137 -1.20 -6.48 -21.98
CA GLU A 137 -0.04 -5.84 -21.32
C GLU A 137 1.02 -6.82 -20.81
N CYS A 138 0.85 -8.14 -20.92
CA CYS A 138 1.93 -9.10 -20.59
C CYS A 138 3.25 -8.84 -21.37
N ARG A 139 3.20 -8.19 -22.54
CA ARG A 139 4.42 -7.72 -23.23
C ARG A 139 5.11 -6.53 -22.55
N ARG A 140 4.36 -5.70 -21.81
CA ARG A 140 4.89 -4.65 -20.91
C ARG A 140 5.27 -5.19 -19.53
N ILE A 141 4.60 -6.23 -19.03
CA ILE A 141 4.97 -6.88 -17.76
C ILE A 141 6.35 -7.54 -17.84
N ARG A 142 6.81 -7.97 -19.03
CA ARG A 142 8.22 -8.35 -19.23
C ARG A 142 9.24 -7.24 -18.93
N SER A 143 8.83 -5.96 -18.90
CA SER A 143 9.68 -4.86 -18.43
C SER A 143 9.45 -4.47 -16.96
N LEU A 144 8.42 -5.02 -16.30
CA LEU A 144 8.13 -4.79 -14.88
C LEU A 144 8.90 -5.81 -14.03
N LYS A 145 10.17 -5.50 -13.78
CA LYS A 145 11.09 -6.33 -12.98
C LYS A 145 10.83 -6.32 -11.47
N SER A 146 9.75 -5.71 -10.98
CA SER A 146 9.54 -5.46 -9.55
C SER A 146 8.07 -5.56 -9.18
N ALA A 147 7.68 -6.71 -8.65
CA ALA A 147 6.38 -6.97 -8.05
C ALA A 147 6.45 -6.73 -6.55
N SER A 148 5.82 -5.68 -6.02
CA SER A 148 5.89 -5.39 -4.58
C SER A 148 5.00 -6.31 -3.77
N ALA A 149 3.81 -6.64 -4.27
CA ALA A 149 2.85 -7.53 -3.59
C ALA A 149 1.83 -8.09 -4.58
N ALA A 150 1.41 -9.33 -4.35
CA ALA A 150 0.21 -9.91 -4.93
C ALA A 150 -0.80 -10.14 -3.80
N ILE A 151 -1.95 -9.49 -3.89
CA ILE A 151 -3.06 -9.66 -2.94
C ILE A 151 -4.21 -10.31 -3.69
N MET A 152 -4.63 -11.48 -3.22
CA MET A 152 -5.86 -12.09 -3.69
C MET A 152 -6.98 -11.62 -2.78
N THR A 153 -7.87 -10.79 -3.31
CA THR A 153 -9.00 -10.25 -2.55
C THR A 153 -10.25 -10.99 -2.97
N ILE A 154 -10.94 -11.63 -2.03
CA ILE A 154 -12.28 -12.14 -2.30
C ILE A 154 -13.21 -10.94 -2.45
N CYS A 155 -13.45 -10.51 -3.69
CA CYS A 155 -14.55 -9.61 -3.99
C CYS A 155 -15.82 -10.46 -4.09
N GLY A 156 -16.46 -10.73 -2.97
CA GLY A 156 -17.69 -11.53 -2.93
C GLY A 156 -18.54 -11.24 -1.70
N GLY A 157 -19.74 -10.71 -1.96
CA GLY A 157 -20.81 -10.42 -1.00
C GLY A 157 -21.68 -9.26 -1.48
#